data_AF-A0A2I0WBG7-F1
#
_entry.id   AF-A0A2I0WBG7-F1
#
_cell.length_a   1.000
_cell.length_b   1.000
_cell.length_c   1.000
_cell.angle_alpha   90.00
_cell.angle_beta   90.00
_cell.angle_gamma   90.00
#
_symmetry.space_group_name_H-M   'P 1'
#
loop_
_entity.id
_entity.type
_entity.pdbx_description
1 polymer ?
#
loop_
_entity_poly.entity_id
_entity_poly.type
_entity_poly.pdbx_seq_one_letter_code
_entity_poly.pdbx_strand_id
1 'polypeptide(L)'
;MRLPAVVSKLNKAINRNGGVAYVHCTAGLGRAPTVALAYMYWVLGYKLSEAHKFLQSRRACCPKLEAIRSATADVLTGLPSGRVILSWKGGKYSSVEVSGLDIGWGQRIPLKFNPSESVWLLERDLPEGHYEYKYIVDGEWTCNTSELMTSPQGDGHVNNYIHVSSSDSDNESKALRKRLIAEDDLTLVERQMIREFLEQ
;
A
#
# COMPACT_ATOMS: atom_id res chain seq x y z
N MET A 1 2.97 -0.67 7.87
CA MET A 1 3.93 0.45 7.75
C MET A 1 5.37 -0.01 7.50
N ARG A 2 5.87 0.00 6.26
CA ARG A 2 7.32 -0.19 6.02
C ARG A 2 8.00 1.08 5.48
N LEU A 3 7.28 1.87 4.69
CA LEU A 3 7.85 3.07 4.05
C LEU A 3 8.27 4.16 5.06
N PRO A 4 7.45 4.57 6.05
CA PRO A 4 7.85 5.62 7.00
C PRO A 4 9.14 5.28 7.77
N ALA A 5 9.24 4.05 8.29
CA ALA A 5 10.43 3.58 8.99
C ALA A 5 11.69 3.55 8.09
N VAL A 6 11.54 3.19 6.81
CA VAL A 6 12.67 3.18 5.86
C VAL A 6 13.12 4.60 5.53
N VAL A 7 12.19 5.53 5.30
CA VAL A 7 12.52 6.92 5.02
C VAL A 7 13.13 7.60 6.25
N SER A 8 12.68 7.28 7.46
CA SER A 8 13.29 7.76 8.71
C SER A 8 14.76 7.33 8.81
N LYS A 9 15.05 6.04 8.57
CA LYS A 9 16.43 5.55 8.54
C LYS A 9 17.28 6.24 7.48
N LEU A 10 16.73 6.47 6.29
CA LEU A 10 17.41 7.20 5.22
C LEU A 10 17.71 8.65 5.62
N ASN A 11 16.72 9.35 6.19
CA ASN A 11 16.87 10.73 6.65
C ASN A 11 17.96 10.85 7.72
N LYS A 12 17.93 9.99 8.74
CA LYS A 12 18.96 9.94 9.80
C LYS A 12 20.35 9.64 9.23
N ALA A 13 20.46 8.71 8.28
CA ALA A 13 21.72 8.38 7.64
C ALA A 13 22.30 9.53 6.80
N ILE A 14 21.45 10.22 6.02
CA ILE A 14 21.86 11.38 5.23
C ILE A 14 22.32 12.53 6.14
N ASN A 15 21.55 12.85 7.18
CA ASN A 15 21.88 13.94 8.10
C ASN A 15 23.18 13.67 8.88
N ARG A 16 23.49 12.40 9.16
CA ARG A 16 24.73 12.02 9.85
C ARG A 16 25.94 12.00 8.93
N ASN A 17 25.80 11.47 7.72
CA ASN A 17 26.94 11.15 6.86
C ASN A 17 27.23 12.23 5.80
N GLY A 18 26.22 13.00 5.39
CA GLY A 18 26.31 13.91 4.25
C GLY A 18 26.62 13.18 2.93
N GLY A 19 27.05 13.93 1.92
CA GLY A 19 27.47 13.38 0.62
C GLY A 19 26.33 12.81 -0.21
N VAL A 20 26.60 11.70 -0.93
CA VAL A 20 25.66 11.07 -1.87
C VAL A 20 25.09 9.78 -1.27
N ALA A 21 23.77 9.69 -1.21
CA ALA A 21 23.08 8.47 -0.81
C ALA A 21 22.75 7.59 -2.02
N TYR A 22 23.23 6.35 -2.02
CA TYR A 22 22.89 5.35 -3.03
C TYR A 22 21.74 4.45 -2.53
N VAL A 23 20.52 4.71 -3.03
CA VAL A 23 19.32 3.93 -2.68
C VAL A 23 19.09 2.83 -3.71
N HIS A 24 19.16 1.56 -3.31
CA HIS A 24 18.98 0.42 -4.22
C HIS A 24 18.01 -0.64 -3.71
N CYS A 25 17.58 -1.51 -4.63
CA CYS A 25 16.87 -2.75 -4.34
C CYS A 25 17.44 -3.83 -5.26
N THR A 26 16.65 -4.82 -5.69
CA THR A 26 17.13 -5.83 -6.65
C THR A 26 17.32 -5.23 -8.05
N ALA A 27 16.26 -4.72 -8.68
CA ALA A 27 16.31 -4.18 -10.04
C ALA A 27 16.35 -2.64 -10.09
N GLY A 28 16.16 -1.96 -8.95
CA GLY A 28 16.03 -0.50 -8.92
C GLY A 28 14.79 0.04 -9.67
N LEU A 29 13.74 -0.77 -9.83
CA LEU A 29 12.54 -0.38 -10.59
C LEU A 29 11.30 -0.10 -9.73
N GLY A 30 11.21 -0.66 -8.51
CA GLY A 30 10.03 -0.51 -7.65
C GLY A 30 10.34 0.09 -6.27
N ARG A 31 10.87 -0.74 -5.37
CA ARG A 31 11.11 -0.35 -3.96
C ARG A 31 12.04 0.84 -3.79
N ALA A 32 13.23 0.80 -4.40
CA ALA A 32 14.20 1.88 -4.33
C ALA A 32 13.66 3.22 -4.89
N PRO A 33 13.09 3.28 -6.10
CA PRO A 33 12.50 4.53 -6.60
C PRO A 33 11.32 5.00 -5.76
N THR A 34 10.53 4.11 -5.15
CA THR A 34 9.46 4.49 -4.21
C THR A 34 10.03 5.18 -2.96
N VAL A 35 11.11 4.65 -2.37
CA VAL A 35 11.78 5.26 -1.20
C VAL A 35 12.40 6.61 -1.56
N ALA A 36 13.10 6.69 -2.70
CA ALA A 36 13.70 7.94 -3.17
C ALA A 36 12.63 9.01 -3.45
N LEU A 37 11.54 8.64 -4.12
CA LEU A 37 10.41 9.53 -4.39
C LEU A 37 9.74 10.02 -3.10
N ALA A 38 9.52 9.13 -2.13
CA ALA A 38 8.98 9.49 -0.82
C ALA A 38 9.89 10.46 -0.08
N TYR A 39 11.21 10.26 -0.13
CA TYR A 39 12.17 11.19 0.47
C TYR A 39 12.14 12.57 -0.19
N MET A 40 12.07 12.63 -1.53
CA MET A 40 11.92 13.90 -2.24
C MET A 40 10.64 14.65 -1.84
N TYR A 41 9.54 13.90 -1.72
CA TYR A 41 8.23 14.44 -1.37
C TYR A 41 8.17 14.90 0.10
N TRP A 42 8.60 14.07 1.05
CA TRP A 42 8.48 14.36 2.48
C TRP A 42 9.56 15.30 3.01
N VAL A 43 10.81 15.12 2.56
CA VAL A 43 11.97 15.79 3.16
C VAL A 43 12.44 16.95 2.28
N LEU A 44 12.63 16.74 0.98
CA LEU A 44 13.23 17.74 0.08
C LEU A 44 12.26 18.82 -0.42
N GLY A 45 10.98 18.74 -0.05
CA GLY A 45 10.01 19.81 -0.33
C GLY A 45 9.36 19.78 -1.70
N TYR A 46 9.56 18.72 -2.49
CA TYR A 46 8.92 18.59 -3.80
C TYR A 46 7.42 18.32 -3.68
N LYS A 47 6.64 18.68 -4.70
CA LYS A 47 5.33 18.07 -4.93
C LYS A 47 5.49 16.64 -5.45
N LEU A 48 4.52 15.77 -5.19
CA LEU A 48 4.67 14.36 -5.54
C LEU A 48 4.78 14.14 -7.05
N SER A 49 3.98 14.83 -7.87
CA SER A 49 4.04 14.72 -9.34
C SER A 49 5.31 15.33 -9.91
N GLU A 50 5.81 16.42 -9.34
CA GLU A 50 7.08 17.05 -9.75
C GLU A 50 8.26 16.13 -9.47
N ALA A 51 8.31 15.56 -8.26
CA ALA A 51 9.32 14.58 -7.90
C ALA A 51 9.23 13.33 -8.79
N HIS A 52 8.02 12.87 -9.11
CA HIS A 52 7.81 11.72 -9.98
C HIS A 52 8.30 12.00 -11.40
N LYS A 53 7.94 13.14 -11.99
CA LYS A 53 8.42 13.58 -13.31
C LYS A 53 9.95 13.67 -13.33
N PHE A 54 10.54 14.28 -12.30
CA PHE A 54 11.98 14.39 -12.18
C PHE A 54 12.63 13.00 -12.13
N LEU A 55 12.15 12.10 -11.27
CA LEU A 55 12.65 10.73 -11.16
C LEU A 55 12.56 9.98 -12.49
N GLN A 56 11.42 10.04 -13.18
CA GLN A 56 11.23 9.39 -14.49
C GLN A 56 12.15 9.94 -15.58
N SER A 57 12.47 11.24 -15.54
CA SER A 57 13.44 11.84 -16.47
C SER A 57 14.88 11.34 -16.26
N ARG A 58 15.19 10.78 -15.09
CA ARG A 58 16.51 10.21 -14.77
C ARG A 58 16.56 8.71 -14.93
N ARG A 59 15.47 8.01 -14.62
CA ARG A 59 15.38 6.56 -14.71
C ARG A 59 13.94 6.14 -14.96
N ALA A 60 13.73 5.46 -16.09
CA ALA A 60 12.50 4.73 -16.34
C ALA A 60 12.29 3.67 -15.25
N CYS A 61 11.27 3.86 -14.41
CA CYS A 61 10.96 2.97 -13.31
C CYS A 61 9.46 3.01 -12.96
N CYS A 62 9.04 2.21 -11.98
CA CYS A 62 7.65 2.07 -11.56
C CYS A 62 7.52 2.30 -10.05
N PRO A 63 7.77 3.53 -9.54
CA PRO A 63 7.54 3.84 -8.15
C PRO A 63 6.05 3.65 -7.80
N LYS A 64 5.76 3.26 -6.56
CA LYS A 64 4.40 2.98 -6.11
C LYS A 64 3.78 4.23 -5.49
N LEU A 65 3.22 5.11 -6.32
CA LEU A 65 2.66 6.41 -5.88
C LEU A 65 1.56 6.24 -4.81
N GLU A 66 0.63 5.31 -5.02
CA GLU A 66 -0.45 5.05 -4.06
C GLU A 66 0.06 4.59 -2.69
N ALA A 67 1.20 3.87 -2.66
CA ALA A 67 1.84 3.48 -1.41
C ALA A 67 2.47 4.68 -0.69
N ILE A 68 2.97 5.68 -1.43
CA ILE A 68 3.47 6.94 -0.85
C ILE A 68 2.30 7.75 -0.29
N ARG A 69 1.21 7.92 -1.06
CA ARG A 69 0.01 8.64 -0.62
C ARG A 69 -0.59 8.01 0.63
N SER A 70 -0.80 6.70 0.62
CA SER A 70 -1.31 5.96 1.79
C SER A 70 -0.39 6.11 2.99
N ALA A 71 0.92 5.88 2.82
CA ALA A 71 1.87 6.05 3.94
C ALA A 71 1.94 7.48 4.47
N THR A 72 1.68 8.48 3.63
CA THR A 72 1.62 9.89 4.05
C THR A 72 0.39 10.14 4.91
N ALA A 73 -0.78 9.65 4.49
CA ALA A 73 -1.99 9.69 5.29
C ALA A 73 -1.79 8.95 6.62
N ASP A 74 -1.23 7.73 6.59
CA ASP A 74 -1.00 6.93 7.78
C ASP A 74 -0.12 7.64 8.83
N VAL A 75 0.88 8.42 8.39
CA VAL A 75 1.72 9.22 9.29
C VAL A 75 0.95 10.40 9.90
N LEU A 76 0.05 11.02 9.14
CA LEU A 76 -0.68 12.22 9.56
C LEU A 76 -1.95 11.93 10.34
N THR A 77 -2.63 10.81 10.07
CA THR A 77 -3.92 10.43 10.66
C THR A 77 -3.82 9.20 11.56
N GLY A 78 -2.65 8.58 11.67
CA GLY A 78 -2.50 7.28 12.31
C GLY A 78 -3.02 6.12 11.44
N LEU A 79 -3.14 4.94 12.04
CA LEU A 79 -3.50 3.68 11.35
C LEU A 79 -4.72 3.03 11.97
N PRO A 80 -5.90 3.61 11.75
CA PRO A 80 -7.13 2.93 12.09
C PRO A 80 -7.26 1.67 11.23
N SER A 81 -7.66 0.57 11.87
CA SER A 81 -7.88 -0.72 11.19
C SER A 81 -9.36 -1.06 11.12
N GLY A 82 -9.75 -1.77 10.07
CA GLY A 82 -11.06 -2.38 9.91
C GLY A 82 -10.93 -3.88 9.73
N ARG A 83 -11.89 -4.64 10.29
CA ARG A 83 -11.99 -6.08 10.06
C ARG A 83 -12.61 -6.35 8.71
N VAL A 84 -11.96 -7.19 7.91
CA VAL A 84 -12.49 -7.71 6.64
C VAL A 84 -12.69 -9.21 6.71
N ILE A 85 -13.70 -9.69 6.00
CA ILE A 85 -13.98 -11.10 5.82
C ILE A 85 -14.04 -11.37 4.31
N LEU A 86 -13.11 -12.17 3.82
CA LEU A 86 -13.10 -12.64 2.44
C LEU A 86 -13.72 -14.03 2.37
N SER A 87 -14.47 -14.31 1.32
CA SER A 87 -15.22 -15.57 1.22
C SER A 87 -15.17 -16.20 -0.16
N TRP A 88 -15.06 -17.53 -0.18
CA TRP A 88 -15.16 -18.32 -1.41
C TRP A 88 -16.17 -19.46 -1.23
N LYS A 89 -17.20 -19.48 -2.07
CA LYS A 89 -18.29 -20.48 -1.96
C LYS A 89 -17.91 -21.81 -2.62
N GLY A 90 -18.28 -22.90 -1.98
CA GLY A 90 -18.19 -24.27 -2.50
C GLY A 90 -17.31 -25.18 -1.64
N GLY A 91 -17.81 -26.39 -1.36
CA GLY A 91 -17.10 -27.41 -0.58
C GLY A 91 -16.35 -28.48 -1.37
N LYS A 92 -16.26 -28.34 -2.70
CA LYS A 92 -15.59 -29.33 -3.56
C LYS A 92 -14.07 -29.12 -3.71
N TYR A 93 -13.57 -27.99 -3.24
CA TYR A 93 -12.16 -27.61 -3.39
C TYR A 93 -11.33 -28.24 -2.27
N SER A 94 -10.08 -28.55 -2.55
CA SER A 94 -9.13 -29.10 -1.57
C SER A 94 -8.39 -27.99 -0.83
N SER A 95 -8.11 -26.87 -1.52
CA SER A 95 -7.54 -25.68 -0.91
C SER A 95 -8.07 -24.40 -1.55
N VAL A 96 -8.23 -23.38 -0.70
CA VAL A 96 -8.46 -22.01 -1.13
C VAL A 96 -7.50 -21.13 -0.36
N GLU A 97 -6.70 -20.36 -1.07
CA GLU A 97 -5.74 -19.41 -0.52
C GLU A 97 -5.95 -18.02 -1.13
N VAL A 98 -5.40 -16.99 -0.49
CA VAL A 98 -5.34 -15.62 -1.01
C VAL A 98 -3.89 -15.12 -1.03
N SER A 99 -3.54 -14.40 -2.10
CA SER A 99 -2.30 -13.63 -2.22
C SER A 99 -2.61 -12.16 -2.56
N GLY A 100 -1.66 -11.26 -2.30
CA GLY A 100 -1.90 -9.81 -2.35
C GLY A 100 -2.14 -9.25 -0.96
N LEU A 101 -3.18 -8.43 -0.77
CA LEU A 101 -3.49 -7.76 0.50
C LEU A 101 -2.25 -7.06 1.09
N ASP A 102 -2.04 -7.18 2.39
CA ASP A 102 -0.90 -6.67 3.16
C ASP A 102 0.31 -7.64 3.20
N ILE A 103 0.18 -8.85 2.62
CA ILE A 103 1.27 -9.85 2.54
C ILE A 103 2.03 -9.82 1.22
N GLY A 104 1.47 -9.18 0.20
CA GLY A 104 2.02 -9.09 -1.14
C GLY A 104 1.89 -10.39 -1.96
N TRP A 105 2.26 -10.29 -3.23
CA TRP A 105 2.03 -11.32 -4.26
C TRP A 105 2.95 -12.56 -4.18
N GLY A 106 3.97 -12.53 -3.33
CA GLY A 106 4.92 -13.64 -3.14
C GLY A 106 4.57 -14.58 -1.98
N GLN A 107 3.54 -14.25 -1.20
CA GLN A 107 3.09 -15.02 -0.04
C GLN A 107 1.63 -15.43 -0.24
N ARG A 108 1.17 -16.43 0.53
CA ARG A 108 -0.21 -16.93 0.48
C ARG A 108 -0.74 -17.15 1.88
N ILE A 109 -2.04 -16.93 2.06
CA ILE A 109 -2.77 -17.25 3.30
C ILE A 109 -3.88 -18.24 2.96
N PRO A 110 -3.93 -19.42 3.60
CA PRO A 110 -5.04 -20.35 3.43
C PRO A 110 -6.31 -19.81 4.10
N LEU A 111 -7.45 -20.01 3.45
CA LEU A 111 -8.77 -19.80 4.02
C LEU A 111 -9.17 -21.03 4.87
N LYS A 112 -10.05 -20.82 5.84
CA LYS A 112 -10.64 -21.90 6.64
C LYS A 112 -11.98 -22.31 6.05
N PHE A 113 -12.17 -23.60 5.78
CA PHE A 113 -13.45 -24.13 5.31
C PHE A 113 -14.45 -24.24 6.46
N ASN A 114 -15.65 -23.71 6.24
CA ASN A 114 -16.82 -23.87 7.09
C ASN A 114 -17.79 -24.88 6.41
N PRO A 115 -17.88 -26.13 6.91
CA PRO A 115 -18.71 -27.17 6.31
C PRO A 115 -20.22 -26.90 6.36
N SER A 116 -20.72 -26.21 7.39
CA SER A 116 -22.18 -25.99 7.56
C SER A 116 -22.75 -25.05 6.50
N GLU A 117 -21.92 -24.10 6.04
CA GLU A 117 -22.28 -23.10 5.04
C GLU A 117 -21.65 -23.39 3.66
N SER A 118 -20.81 -24.43 3.57
CA SER A 118 -20.04 -24.77 2.37
C SER A 118 -19.24 -23.58 1.82
N VAL A 119 -18.54 -22.86 2.70
CA VAL A 119 -17.82 -21.62 2.38
C VAL A 119 -16.42 -21.62 2.99
N TRP A 120 -15.45 -21.06 2.28
CA TRP A 120 -14.11 -20.78 2.78
C TRP A 120 -14.03 -19.34 3.26
N LEU A 121 -13.44 -19.09 4.42
CA LEU A 121 -13.39 -17.78 5.04
C LEU A 121 -11.96 -17.38 5.44
N LEU A 122 -11.64 -16.10 5.25
CA LEU A 122 -10.47 -15.44 5.83
C LEU A 122 -10.91 -14.17 6.54
N GLU A 123 -10.74 -14.14 7.86
CA GLU A 123 -10.87 -12.93 8.66
C GLU A 123 -9.52 -12.25 8.81
N ARG A 124 -9.48 -10.93 8.63
CA ARG A 124 -8.24 -10.16 8.72
C ARG A 124 -8.51 -8.73 9.15
N ASP A 125 -7.71 -8.22 10.09
CA ASP A 125 -7.72 -6.80 10.43
C ASP A 125 -6.70 -6.09 9.53
N LEU A 126 -7.15 -5.11 8.76
CA LEU A 126 -6.33 -4.35 7.82
C LEU A 126 -6.42 -2.86 8.15
N PRO A 127 -5.31 -2.10 8.03
CA PRO A 127 -5.38 -0.65 8.05
C PRO A 127 -6.28 -0.12 6.95
N GLU A 128 -6.85 1.07 7.13
CA GLU A 128 -7.60 1.73 6.06
C GLU A 128 -6.82 1.79 4.75
N GLY A 129 -7.50 1.57 3.62
CA GLY A 129 -6.80 1.51 2.33
C GLY A 129 -7.49 0.70 1.26
N HIS A 130 -6.86 0.70 0.09
CA HIS A 130 -7.24 -0.10 -1.05
C HIS A 130 -6.28 -1.28 -1.18
N TYR A 131 -6.81 -2.50 -1.13
CA TYR A 131 -6.04 -3.73 -1.18
C TYR A 131 -6.49 -4.59 -2.34
N GLU A 132 -5.59 -4.82 -3.28
CA GLU A 132 -5.78 -5.82 -4.34
C GLU A 132 -5.35 -7.20 -3.86
N TYR A 133 -6.08 -8.22 -4.30
CA TYR A 133 -5.80 -9.60 -3.97
C TYR A 133 -6.34 -10.54 -5.05
N LYS A 134 -5.94 -11.80 -4.98
CA LYS A 134 -6.46 -12.85 -5.85
C LYS A 134 -6.46 -14.18 -5.12
N TYR A 135 -7.44 -15.02 -5.45
CA TYR A 135 -7.52 -16.35 -4.87
C TYR A 135 -6.61 -17.32 -5.63
N ILE A 136 -6.16 -18.35 -4.92
CA ILE A 136 -5.56 -19.54 -5.48
C ILE A 136 -6.45 -20.71 -5.03
N VAL A 137 -7.21 -21.28 -5.96
CA VAL A 137 -8.16 -22.38 -5.69
C VAL A 137 -7.60 -23.63 -6.33
N ASP A 138 -7.27 -24.64 -5.51
CA ASP A 138 -6.61 -25.87 -5.97
C ASP A 138 -5.36 -25.62 -6.84
N GLY A 139 -4.60 -24.55 -6.52
CA GLY A 139 -3.39 -24.16 -7.25
C GLY A 139 -3.61 -23.14 -8.37
N GLU A 140 -4.85 -22.85 -8.75
CA GLU A 140 -5.19 -21.98 -9.88
C GLU A 140 -5.53 -20.55 -9.45
N TRP A 141 -4.86 -19.57 -10.06
CA TRP A 141 -5.09 -18.14 -9.78
C TRP A 141 -6.44 -17.70 -10.34
N THR A 142 -7.39 -17.39 -9.46
CA THR A 142 -8.78 -17.15 -9.82
C THR A 142 -9.32 -15.88 -9.14
N CYS A 143 -10.14 -15.12 -9.87
CA CYS A 143 -10.90 -14.01 -9.29
C CYS A 143 -12.29 -14.48 -8.89
N ASN A 144 -12.77 -14.02 -7.73
CA ASN A 144 -14.15 -14.20 -7.33
C ASN A 144 -15.02 -13.16 -8.07
N THR A 145 -15.86 -13.62 -9.00
CA THR A 145 -16.72 -12.74 -9.81
C THR A 145 -17.87 -12.12 -9.02
N SER A 146 -18.12 -12.58 -7.80
CA SER A 146 -19.12 -12.01 -6.88
C SER A 146 -18.54 -10.92 -5.98
N GLU A 147 -17.23 -10.71 -6.00
CA GLU A 147 -16.54 -9.66 -5.25
C GLU A 147 -16.07 -8.54 -6.20
N LEU A 148 -15.67 -7.40 -5.65
CA LEU A 148 -15.17 -6.27 -6.45
C LEU A 148 -13.90 -6.69 -7.19
N MET A 149 -13.78 -6.25 -8.46
CA MET A 149 -12.67 -6.57 -9.34
C MET A 149 -12.13 -5.32 -10.02
N THR A 150 -10.81 -5.26 -10.19
CA THR A 150 -10.15 -4.20 -10.94
C THR A 150 -10.54 -4.27 -12.41
N SER A 151 -10.48 -3.15 -13.11
CA SER A 151 -10.39 -3.19 -14.57
C SER A 151 -9.12 -3.94 -15.00
N PRO A 152 -9.08 -4.55 -16.20
CA PRO A 152 -7.86 -5.14 -16.72
C PRO A 152 -6.71 -4.12 -16.72
N GLN A 153 -5.59 -4.47 -16.09
CA GLN A 153 -4.40 -3.64 -16.09
C GLN A 153 -3.69 -3.70 -17.45
N GLY A 154 -2.61 -2.92 -17.64
CA GLY A 154 -1.89 -2.86 -18.92
C GLY A 154 -1.30 -4.18 -19.41
N ASP A 155 -1.18 -5.18 -18.52
CA ASP A 155 -0.74 -6.55 -18.80
C ASP A 155 -1.92 -7.55 -18.92
N GLY A 156 -3.16 -7.05 -18.86
CA GLY A 156 -4.38 -7.85 -18.91
C GLY A 156 -4.75 -8.54 -17.58
N HIS A 157 -3.96 -8.35 -16.52
CA HIS A 157 -4.28 -8.96 -15.24
C HIS A 157 -5.46 -8.24 -14.57
N VAL A 158 -6.37 -9.06 -14.05
CA VAL A 158 -7.50 -8.67 -13.21
C VAL A 158 -7.31 -9.28 -11.83
N ASN A 159 -7.56 -8.46 -10.81
CA ASN A 159 -7.51 -8.82 -9.40
C ASN A 159 -8.86 -8.52 -8.75
N ASN A 160 -9.17 -9.20 -7.64
CA ASN A 160 -10.16 -8.70 -6.71
C ASN A 160 -9.58 -7.52 -5.91
N TYR A 161 -10.43 -6.67 -5.34
CA TYR A 161 -9.99 -5.65 -4.41
C TYR A 161 -11.01 -5.40 -3.30
N ILE A 162 -10.54 -4.80 -2.20
CA ILE A 162 -11.38 -4.33 -1.10
C ILE A 162 -10.94 -2.92 -0.68
N HIS A 163 -11.92 -2.10 -0.30
CA HIS A 163 -11.66 -0.82 0.35
C HIS A 163 -11.97 -0.96 1.83
N VAL A 164 -10.95 -0.75 2.67
CA VAL A 164 -11.07 -0.83 4.12
C VAL A 164 -11.25 0.58 4.65
N SER A 165 -12.36 0.80 5.35
CA SER A 165 -12.64 1.98 6.16
C SER A 165 -12.80 1.56 7.62
N SER A 166 -12.37 2.41 8.55
CA SER A 166 -12.61 2.22 9.97
C SER A 166 -13.83 3.01 10.41
N SER A 167 -14.57 2.46 11.37
CA SER A 167 -15.60 3.19 12.10
C SER A 167 -15.01 4.27 13.02
N ASP A 168 -13.77 4.05 13.46
CA ASP A 168 -13.14 4.80 14.54
C ASP A 168 -12.40 6.05 14.03
N SER A 169 -12.25 6.19 12.72
CA SER A 169 -11.67 7.37 12.10
C SER A 169 -12.67 8.54 12.13
N ASP A 170 -12.23 9.66 12.69
CA ASP A 170 -12.99 10.90 12.72
C ASP A 170 -13.16 11.50 11.30
N ASN A 171 -14.08 12.44 11.17
CA ASN A 171 -14.41 13.04 9.87
C ASN A 171 -13.25 13.88 9.29
N GLU A 172 -12.40 14.46 10.13
CA GLU A 172 -11.25 15.27 9.68
C GLU A 172 -10.17 14.37 9.09
N SER A 173 -9.85 13.26 9.75
CA SER A 173 -8.95 12.22 9.27
C SER A 173 -9.40 11.64 7.92
N LYS A 174 -10.71 11.36 7.78
CA LYS A 174 -11.31 10.90 6.51
C LYS A 174 -11.17 11.95 5.40
N ALA A 175 -11.44 13.22 5.71
CA ALA A 175 -11.32 14.32 4.76
C ALA A 175 -9.86 14.53 4.33
N LEU A 176 -8.92 14.51 5.28
CA LEU A 176 -7.49 14.63 5.02
C LEU A 176 -6.98 13.49 4.14
N ARG A 177 -7.39 12.25 4.43
CA ARG A 177 -7.00 11.08 3.63
C ARG A 177 -7.51 11.18 2.19
N LYS A 178 -8.76 11.58 2.01
CA LYS A 178 -9.33 11.84 0.67
C LYS A 178 -8.56 12.94 -0.06
N ARG A 179 -8.18 14.02 0.65
CA ARG A 179 -7.39 15.13 0.12
C ARG A 179 -6.01 14.66 -0.33
N LEU A 180 -5.27 13.93 0.50
CA LEU A 180 -3.92 13.44 0.18
C LEU A 180 -3.88 12.43 -0.99
N ILE A 181 -4.98 11.71 -1.19
CA ILE A 181 -5.15 10.84 -2.36
C ILE A 181 -5.34 11.66 -3.63
N ALA A 182 -6.14 12.74 -3.57
CA ALA A 182 -6.50 13.56 -4.73
C ALA A 182 -5.49 14.66 -5.08
N GLU A 183 -4.90 15.30 -4.06
CA GLU A 183 -4.00 16.44 -4.20
C GLU A 183 -2.53 16.01 -4.27
N ASP A 184 -1.69 16.88 -4.81
CA ASP A 184 -0.30 16.55 -5.13
C ASP A 184 0.74 17.07 -4.11
N ASP A 185 0.31 17.96 -3.20
CA ASP A 185 1.21 18.71 -2.32
C ASP A 185 0.80 18.58 -0.85
N LEU A 186 1.78 18.83 0.02
CA LEU A 186 1.61 18.88 1.46
C LEU A 186 1.66 20.33 1.93
N THR A 187 0.82 20.66 2.90
CA THR A 187 0.93 21.96 3.58
C THR A 187 2.23 22.03 4.39
N LEU A 188 2.65 23.25 4.75
CA LEU A 188 3.85 23.44 5.58
C LEU A 188 3.72 22.73 6.94
N VAL A 189 2.52 22.73 7.52
CA VAL A 189 2.24 22.05 8.80
C VAL A 189 2.37 20.54 8.65
N GLU A 190 1.78 19.95 7.61
CA GLU A 190 1.87 18.51 7.34
C GLU A 190 3.31 18.06 7.09
N ARG A 191 4.09 18.85 6.34
CA ARG A 191 5.52 18.59 6.13
C ARG A 191 6.28 18.61 7.45
N GLN A 192 5.97 19.56 8.32
CA GLN A 192 6.61 19.66 9.63
C GLN A 192 6.28 18.43 10.51
N MET A 193 5.00 18.03 10.58
CA MET A 193 4.58 16.82 11.31
C MET A 193 5.28 15.56 10.79
N ILE A 194 5.38 15.40 9.48
CA ILE A 194 6.10 14.25 8.88
C ILE A 194 7.58 14.29 9.27
N ARG A 195 8.24 15.45 9.23
CA ARG A 195 9.65 15.56 9.62
C ARG A 195 9.87 15.18 11.08
N GLU A 196 9.02 15.67 11.98
CA GLU A 196 9.06 15.29 13.41
C GLU A 196 8.87 13.79 13.59
N PHE A 197 7.94 13.17 12.86
CA PHE A 197 7.76 11.73 12.85
C PHE A 197 9.02 10.98 12.38
N LEU A 198 9.72 11.50 11.37
CA LEU A 198 10.93 10.85 10.84
C LEU A 198 12.13 10.95 11.81
N GLU A 199 12.11 11.88 12.75
CA GLU A 199 13.18 12.09 13.73
C GLU A 199 13.05 11.20 14.98
N GLN A 200 11.83 10.78 15.33
CA GLN A 200 11.56 9.76 16.35
C GLN A 200 12.31 8.45 16.04
#